data_AF-A0A9J6FLW3-F1
#
_entry.id   AF-A0A9J6FLW3-F1
#
_cell.length_a   1.000
_cell.length_b   1.000
_cell.length_c   1.000
_cell.angle_alpha   90.00
_cell.angle_beta   90.00
_cell.angle_gamma   90.00
#
_symmetry.space_group_name_H-M   'P 1'
#
loop_
_entity.id
_entity.type
_entity.pdbx_description
1 polymer ?
#
loop_
_entity_poly.entity_id
_entity_poly.type
_entity_poly.pdbx_seq_one_letter_code
_entity_poly.pdbx_strand_id
1 'polypeptide(L)'
;MYDSITQITIGTSAHETSAYIAPPDGTAKGATHNAPDTDDEETITRSLVNSRNPTMLQARRLGTTHSAIIAFDHGEVPYFVYYRGTEYKCYLHKKHHEI
;
A
#
# COMPACT_ATOMS: atom_id res chain seq x y z
N MET A 1 15.12 -2.34 11.50
CA MET A 1 15.58 -2.16 10.11
C MET A 1 14.75 -3.12 9.29
N TYR A 2 13.79 -2.61 8.49
CA TYR A 2 12.90 -3.44 7.69
C TYR A 2 13.60 -3.72 6.35
N ASP A 3 13.93 -4.98 6.11
CA ASP A 3 14.54 -5.44 4.86
C ASP A 3 13.42 -5.72 3.84
N SER A 4 13.48 -5.11 2.67
CA SER A 4 12.50 -5.30 1.60
C SER A 4 13.18 -5.85 0.36
N ILE A 5 12.65 -6.95 -0.18
CA ILE A 5 13.04 -7.39 -1.53
C ILE A 5 12.37 -6.42 -2.48
N THR A 6 13.12 -5.71 -3.32
CA THR A 6 12.60 -4.70 -4.26
C THR A 6 12.44 -5.23 -5.68
N GLN A 7 13.03 -6.39 -5.99
CA GLN A 7 12.97 -6.98 -7.32
C GLN A 7 13.12 -8.50 -7.23
N ILE A 8 12.27 -9.24 -7.96
CA ILE A 8 12.50 -10.66 -8.22
C ILE A 8 12.68 -10.86 -9.72
N THR A 9 13.69 -11.64 -10.09
CA THR A 9 13.92 -12.02 -11.48
C THR A 9 13.43 -13.45 -11.66
N ILE A 10 12.46 -13.64 -12.55
CA ILE A 10 11.96 -14.97 -12.94
C ILE A 10 12.30 -15.18 -14.41
N GLY A 11 13.23 -16.11 -14.68
CA GLY A 11 13.77 -16.29 -16.03
C GLY A 11 14.58 -15.06 -16.48
N THR A 12 14.22 -14.47 -17.63
CA THR A 12 14.84 -13.25 -18.19
C THR A 12 14.10 -11.96 -17.84
N SER A 13 12.94 -12.05 -17.18
CA SER A 13 12.11 -10.88 -16.85
C SER A 13 12.34 -10.42 -15.42
N ALA A 14 12.75 -9.16 -15.26
CA ALA A 14 12.79 -8.49 -13.97
C ALA A 14 11.38 -8.00 -13.63
N HIS A 15 10.84 -8.45 -12.51
CA HIS A 15 9.58 -7.99 -11.98
C HIS A 15 9.85 -7.17 -10.72
N GLU A 16 9.44 -5.90 -10.76
CA GLU A 16 9.44 -5.07 -9.56
C GLU A 16 8.44 -5.69 -8.58
N THR A 17 8.97 -6.21 -7.48
CA THR A 17 8.21 -6.95 -6.47
C THR A 17 8.68 -6.45 -5.14
N SER A 18 7.73 -6.12 -4.28
CA SER A 18 8.03 -5.86 -2.88
C SER A 18 7.64 -7.08 -2.07
N ALA A 19 8.63 -7.84 -1.60
CA ALA A 19 8.39 -8.86 -0.58
C ALA A 19 8.55 -8.23 0.79
N TYR A 20 7.57 -8.48 1.65
CA TYR A 20 7.57 -8.03 3.04
C TYR A 20 7.52 -9.27 3.92
N ILE A 21 8.15 -9.22 5.09
CA ILE A 21 7.85 -10.16 6.18
C ILE A 21 6.33 -10.12 6.38
N ALA A 22 5.68 -11.29 6.47
CA ALA A 22 4.26 -11.37 6.76
C ALA A 22 3.99 -10.48 7.98
N PRO A 23 3.13 -9.46 7.84
CA PRO A 23 2.95 -8.52 8.91
C PRO A 23 2.37 -9.30 10.11
N PRO A 24 2.78 -8.97 11.35
CA PRO A 24 2.38 -9.73 12.53
C PRO A 24 0.87 -9.88 12.62
N ASP A 25 0.40 -10.91 13.32
CA ASP A 25 -1.03 -11.18 13.51
C ASP A 25 -1.74 -9.89 13.95
N GLY A 26 -2.85 -9.57 13.29
CA GLY A 26 -3.61 -8.33 13.56
C GLY A 26 -3.18 -7.12 12.73
N THR A 27 -2.72 -7.31 11.49
CA THR A 27 -2.44 -6.24 10.53
C THR A 27 -3.35 -6.37 9.30
N ALA A 28 -3.77 -5.24 8.73
CA ALA A 28 -4.67 -5.20 7.57
C ALA A 28 -4.04 -4.50 6.37
N LYS A 29 -4.52 -4.86 5.17
CA LYS A 29 -4.17 -4.17 3.92
C LYS A 29 -5.40 -3.50 3.34
N GLY A 30 -5.28 -2.22 3.06
CA GLY A 30 -6.27 -1.44 2.33
C GLY A 30 -5.79 -1.11 0.93
N ALA A 31 -6.73 -0.74 0.07
CA ALA A 31 -6.47 -0.11 -1.22
C ALA A 31 -7.29 1.18 -1.31
N THR A 32 -6.68 2.25 -1.76
CA THR A 32 -7.39 3.48 -2.14
C THR A 32 -7.28 3.66 -3.64
N HIS A 33 -8.39 4.03 -4.27
CA HIS A 33 -8.43 4.45 -5.67
C HIS A 33 -8.38 5.98 -5.69
N ASN A 34 -7.73 6.58 -6.70
CA ASN A 34 -7.41 8.01 -6.88
C ASN A 34 -6.02 8.47 -6.44
N ALA A 35 -5.01 7.61 -6.53
CA ALA A 35 -3.61 8.06 -6.54
C ALA A 35 -3.29 8.65 -7.94
N PRO A 36 -3.00 9.96 -8.08
CA PRO A 36 -2.72 10.60 -9.36
C PRO A 36 -1.43 10.06 -9.97
N ASP A 37 -1.41 9.73 -11.27
CA ASP A 37 -0.24 9.16 -11.98
C ASP A 37 1.06 9.98 -11.89
N THR A 38 0.95 11.27 -11.57
CA THR A 38 2.09 12.16 -11.36
C THR A 38 2.83 11.92 -10.04
N ASP A 39 2.21 11.21 -9.08
CA ASP A 39 2.81 10.97 -7.77
C ASP A 39 3.65 9.69 -7.80
N ASP A 40 4.94 9.85 -7.49
CA ASP A 40 5.88 8.76 -7.25
C ASP A 40 5.61 8.05 -5.92
N GLU A 41 6.25 6.89 -5.70
CA GLU A 41 6.04 6.06 -4.51
C GLU A 41 6.41 6.80 -3.21
N GLU A 42 7.45 7.63 -3.23
CA GLU A 42 7.86 8.43 -2.07
C GLU A 42 6.79 9.47 -1.71
N THR A 43 6.23 10.14 -2.71
CA THR A 43 5.17 11.14 -2.56
C THR A 43 3.88 10.49 -2.08
N ILE A 44 3.54 9.31 -2.60
CA ILE A 44 2.40 8.52 -2.13
C ILE A 44 2.59 8.16 -0.65
N THR A 45 3.76 7.64 -0.30
CA THR A 45 4.09 7.24 1.08
C THR A 45 4.01 8.44 2.01
N ARG A 46 4.69 9.55 1.70
CA ARG A 46 4.70 10.77 2.52
C ARG A 46 3.31 11.39 2.66
N SER A 47 2.48 11.28 1.63
CA SER A 47 1.13 11.85 1.64
C SER A 47 0.15 10.99 2.42
N LEU A 48 0.31 9.66 2.44
CA LEU A 48 -0.56 8.74 3.18
C LEU A 48 -0.11 8.53 4.62
N VAL A 49 1.19 8.38 4.86
CA VAL A 49 1.77 8.20 6.20
C VAL A 49 1.88 9.57 6.88
N ASN A 50 0.75 10.08 7.36
CA ASN A 50 0.64 11.37 8.04
C ASN A 50 -0.25 11.26 9.30
N SER A 51 -0.19 12.25 10.19
CA SER A 51 -0.92 12.25 11.48
C SER A 51 -2.45 12.34 11.37
N ARG A 52 -3.02 12.59 10.18
CA ARG A 52 -4.46 12.59 9.92
C ARG A 52 -4.99 11.20 9.57
N ASN A 53 -4.09 10.26 9.29
CA ASN A 53 -4.42 8.88 9.01
C ASN A 53 -4.12 8.00 10.23
N PRO A 54 -4.81 6.86 10.37
CA PRO A 54 -4.42 5.82 11.30
C PRO A 54 -2.97 5.40 11.07
N THR A 55 -2.32 4.80 12.08
CA THR A 55 -0.93 4.39 11.95
C THR A 55 -0.76 3.43 10.76
N MET A 56 -0.08 3.92 9.74
CA MET A 56 0.22 3.19 8.51
C MET A 56 1.69 2.76 8.56
N LEU A 57 1.94 1.50 8.27
CA LEU A 57 3.29 0.96 8.16
C LEU A 57 3.93 1.38 6.83
N GLN A 58 3.14 1.35 5.76
CA GLN A 58 3.62 1.66 4.42
C GLN A 58 2.44 1.95 3.48
N ALA A 59 2.70 2.74 2.44
CA ALA A 59 1.82 2.81 1.29
C ALA A 59 2.62 2.78 -0.01
N ARG A 60 2.08 2.20 -1.07
CA ARG A 60 2.70 2.19 -2.40
C ARG A 60 1.68 2.18 -3.51
N ARG A 61 2.08 2.57 -4.72
CA ARG A 61 1.24 2.41 -5.90
C ARG A 61 1.04 0.92 -6.23
N LEU A 62 -0.18 0.59 -6.66
CA LEU A 62 -0.52 -0.69 -7.26
C LEU A 62 -0.19 -0.66 -8.76
N GLY A 63 1.02 -1.07 -9.12
CA GLY A 63 1.49 -1.11 -10.50
C GLY A 63 1.41 0.25 -11.19
N THR A 64 0.91 0.29 -12.43
CA THR A 64 0.67 1.52 -13.20
C THR A 64 -0.74 2.08 -13.03
N THR A 65 -1.50 1.61 -12.03
CA THR A 65 -2.88 2.05 -11.83
C THR A 65 -2.96 3.30 -10.95
N HIS A 66 -4.11 3.97 -10.98
CA HIS A 66 -4.45 5.08 -10.10
C HIS A 66 -4.81 4.61 -8.67
N SER A 67 -4.23 3.51 -8.22
CA SER A 67 -4.56 2.90 -6.93
C SER A 67 -3.29 2.75 -6.09
N ALA A 68 -3.44 2.87 -4.78
CA ALA A 68 -2.36 2.63 -3.83
C ALA A 68 -2.79 1.57 -2.81
N ILE A 69 -1.89 0.63 -2.52
CA ILE A 69 -2.01 -0.32 -1.40
C ILE A 69 -1.44 0.35 -0.16
N ILE A 70 -2.14 0.17 0.97
CA ILE A 70 -1.77 0.67 2.28
C ILE A 70 -1.68 -0.51 3.24
N ALA A 71 -0.60 -0.59 4.00
CA ALA A 71 -0.43 -1.52 5.10
C ALA A 71 -0.65 -0.80 6.43
N PHE A 72 -1.56 -1.31 7.25
CA PHE A 72 -1.89 -0.78 8.57
C PHE A 72 -1.23 -1.62 9.67
N ASP A 73 -0.92 -1.00 10.80
CA ASP A 73 -0.39 -1.69 11.98
C ASP A 73 -1.47 -2.40 12.82
N HIS A 74 -2.74 -2.24 12.44
CA HIS A 74 -3.92 -2.81 13.08
C HIS A 74 -4.76 -3.63 12.09
N GLY A 75 -5.63 -4.50 12.63
CA GLY A 75 -6.37 -5.51 11.88
C GLY A 75 -7.62 -4.98 11.17
N GLU A 76 -7.91 -3.69 11.29
CA GLU A 76 -9.07 -3.06 10.66
C GLU A 76 -8.61 -2.09 9.55
N VAL A 77 -9.34 -2.06 8.44
CA VAL A 77 -9.12 -1.07 7.39
C VAL A 77 -10.09 0.09 7.63
N PRO A 78 -9.60 1.33 7.79
CA PRO A 78 -10.48 2.48 7.94
C PRO A 78 -11.33 2.66 6.68
N TYR A 79 -12.54 3.19 6.81
CA TYR A 79 -13.41 3.41 5.65
C TYR A 79 -12.90 4.54 4.74
N PHE A 80 -12.17 5.51 5.30
CA PHE A 80 -11.56 6.63 4.58
C PHE A 80 -10.09 6.84 4.98
N VAL A 81 -9.30 7.35 4.04
CA VAL A 81 -7.92 7.80 4.25
C VAL A 81 -7.75 9.20 3.67
N TYR A 82 -7.00 10.05 4.36
CA TYR A 82 -6.61 11.36 3.87
C TYR A 82 -5.43 11.25 2.92
N TYR A 83 -5.60 11.75 1.70
CA TYR A 83 -4.54 11.85 0.70
C TYR A 83 -4.54 13.26 0.10
N ARG A 84 -3.39 13.94 0.11
CA ARG A 84 -3.23 15.32 -0.39
C ARG A 84 -4.29 16.33 0.12
N GLY A 85 -4.80 16.11 1.34
CA GLY A 85 -5.79 16.98 1.97
C GLY A 85 -7.25 16.63 1.69
N THR A 86 -7.52 15.56 0.95
CA THR A 86 -8.88 15.07 0.64
C THR A 86 -9.09 13.66 1.17
N GLU A 87 -10.32 13.33 1.58
CA GLU A 87 -10.70 11.98 2.01
C GLU A 87 -11.01 11.09 0.81
N TYR A 88 -10.38 9.93 0.78
CA TYR A 88 -10.61 8.91 -0.23
C TYR A 88 -11.06 7.62 0.43
N LYS A 89 -12.00 6.93 -0.21
CA LYS A 89 -12.51 5.66 0.27
C LYS A 89 -11.40 4.61 0.23
N CYS A 90 -11.20 3.93 1.36
CA CYS A 90 -10.28 2.82 1.46
C CYS A 90 -11.07 1.51 1.49
N TYR A 91 -10.62 0.55 0.70
CA TYR A 91 -11.23 -0.74 0.51
C TYR A 91 -10.34 -1.79 1.13
N LEU A 92 -10.94 -2.79 1.79
CA LEU A 92 -10.18 -3.95 2.23
C LEU A 92 -9.54 -4.64 1.02
N HIS A 93 -8.21 -4.65 0.98
CA HIS A 93 -7.46 -5.31 -0.07
C HIS A 93 -7.37 -6.81 0.24
N LYS A 94 -8.36 -7.56 -0.23
CA LYS A 94 -8.32 -9.03 -0.19
C LYS A 94 -7.34 -9.52 -1.26
N LYS A 95 -6.35 -10.33 -0.86
CA LYS A 95 -5.59 -11.12 -1.83
C LYS A 95 -6.59 -12.05 -2.54
N HIS A 96 -6.69 -11.93 -3.85
CA HIS A 96 -7.42 -12.89 -4.67
C HIS A 96 -6.58 -14.17 -4.72
N HIS A 97 -6.77 -15.06 -3.74
CA HIS A 97 -6.28 -16.43 -3.80
C HIS A 97 -7.37 -17.34 -3.25
N GLU A 98 -7.80 -18.25 -4.12
CA GLU A 98 -8.64 -19.46 -4.02
C GLU A 98 -9.44 -19.47 -5.33
N ILE A 99 -8.95 -20.09 -6.42
CA ILE A 99 -8.81 -21.55 -6.61
C ILE A 99 -7.50 -21.91 -7.32
#